data_AF-A0AAW9IVZ1-F1
#
_entry.id   AF-A0AAW9IVZ1-F1
#
_cell.length_a   1.000
_cell.length_b   1.000
_cell.length_c   1.000
_cell.angle_alpha   90.00
_cell.angle_beta   90.00
_cell.angle_gamma   90.00
#
_symmetry.space_group_name_H-M   'P 1'
#
loop_
_entity.id
_entity.type
_entity.pdbx_description
1 polymer ?
#
loop_
_entity_poly.entity_id
_entity_poly.type
_entity_poly.pdbx_seq_one_letter_code
_entity_poly.pdbx_strand_id
1 'polypeptide(L)'
;RYTEAKMNKIAAEMLRDITKNTVDFIPNFDGEEKEPVVLPSRYPNLLVNGSSGIAVGMATNIPPHNLGEVIDGTIMLIDNPETTILELMTVIKGPDFPTGATIMGKAGIRAAYETGKGR
;
A
#
# COMPACT_ATOMS: atom_id res chain seq x y z
N ARG A 1 -26.35 -8.36 13.07
CA ARG A 1 -27.22 -9.29 12.32
C ARG A 1 -27.90 -8.64 11.10
N TYR A 2 -27.70 -7.33 10.85
CA TYR A 2 -28.46 -6.57 9.82
C TYR A 2 -27.67 -6.23 8.55
N THR A 3 -26.35 -6.40 8.55
CA THR A 3 -25.48 -6.01 7.44
C THR A 3 -24.97 -7.24 6.70
N GLU A 4 -25.08 -7.22 5.38
CA GLU A 4 -24.44 -8.18 4.48
C GLU A 4 -23.23 -7.51 3.82
N ALA A 5 -22.19 -8.31 3.55
CA ALA A 5 -20.96 -7.82 2.92
C ALA A 5 -20.47 -8.81 1.87
N LYS A 6 -19.80 -8.28 0.85
CA LYS A 6 -19.09 -9.06 -0.18
C LYS A 6 -17.80 -8.36 -0.56
N MET A 7 -16.86 -9.10 -1.14
CA MET A 7 -15.62 -8.52 -1.64
C MET A 7 -15.87 -7.53 -2.77
N ASN A 8 -15.16 -6.40 -2.73
CA ASN A 8 -15.08 -5.48 -3.86
C ASN A 8 -14.25 -6.12 -4.99
N LYS A 9 -14.48 -5.74 -6.24
CA LYS A 9 -13.74 -6.24 -7.41
C LYS A 9 -12.23 -6.06 -7.24
N ILE A 10 -11.79 -4.92 -6.72
CA ILE A 10 -10.36 -4.66 -6.48
C ILE A 10 -9.76 -5.55 -5.38
N ALA A 11 -10.56 -5.97 -4.39
CA ALA A 11 -10.09 -6.89 -3.35
C ALA A 11 -9.77 -8.27 -3.92
N ALA A 12 -10.45 -8.69 -4.99
CA ALA A 12 -10.14 -9.94 -5.68
C ALA A 12 -8.73 -9.93 -6.31
N GLU A 13 -8.19 -8.77 -6.67
CA GLU A 13 -6.81 -8.65 -7.18
C GLU A 13 -5.76 -8.96 -6.11
N MET A 14 -6.07 -8.75 -4.83
CA MET A 14 -5.18 -9.13 -3.73
C MET A 14 -5.06 -10.64 -3.58
N LEU A 15 -6.12 -11.40 -3.91
CA LEU A 15 -6.22 -12.85 -3.77
C LEU A 15 -5.96 -13.61 -5.08
N ARG A 16 -5.78 -12.89 -6.20
CA ARG A 16 -5.64 -13.50 -7.51
C ARG A 16 -4.45 -14.47 -7.52
N ASP A 17 -4.71 -15.69 -8.01
CA ASP A 17 -3.74 -16.80 -8.10
C ASP A 17 -3.28 -17.41 -6.77
N ILE A 18 -3.91 -17.09 -5.64
CA ILE A 18 -3.51 -17.63 -4.33
C ILE A 18 -3.50 -19.17 -4.24
N THR A 19 -4.32 -19.86 -5.04
CA THR A 19 -4.39 -21.32 -5.09
C THR A 19 -3.32 -21.97 -5.97
N LYS A 20 -2.47 -21.19 -6.63
CA LYS A 20 -1.42 -21.67 -7.55
C LYS A 20 -0.04 -21.76 -6.88
N ASN A 21 0.00 -21.99 -5.56
CA ASN A 21 1.23 -22.04 -4.77
C ASN A 21 2.12 -20.79 -4.93
N THR A 22 1.51 -19.60 -4.98
CA THR A 22 2.22 -18.33 -5.15
C THR A 22 2.73 -17.73 -3.83
N VAL A 23 2.24 -18.22 -2.69
CA VAL A 23 2.59 -17.76 -1.34
C VAL A 23 2.65 -18.96 -0.39
N ASP A 24 3.42 -18.82 0.68
CA ASP A 24 3.50 -19.83 1.73
C ASP A 24 2.27 -19.79 2.65
N PHE A 25 1.90 -20.98 3.14
CA PHE A 25 0.80 -21.17 4.08
C PHE A 25 1.33 -21.79 5.37
N ILE A 26 0.85 -21.28 6.50
CA ILE A 26 1.15 -21.79 7.84
C ILE A 26 -0.11 -22.33 8.51
N PRO A 27 -0.01 -23.27 9.47
CA PRO A 27 -1.14 -23.64 10.31
C PRO A 27 -1.71 -22.42 11.05
N ASN A 28 -3.03 -22.37 11.18
CA ASN A 28 -3.72 -21.39 12.04
C ASN A 28 -3.45 -21.69 13.54
N PHE A 29 -4.05 -20.90 14.43
CA PHE A 29 -3.74 -20.94 15.87
C PHE A 29 -4.02 -22.28 16.58
N ASP A 30 -5.01 -23.05 16.13
CA ASP A 30 -5.37 -24.37 16.66
C ASP A 30 -4.82 -25.54 15.81
N GLY A 31 -4.26 -25.24 14.63
CA GLY A 31 -3.62 -26.19 13.74
C GLY A 31 -4.58 -26.97 12.83
N GLU A 32 -5.88 -26.66 12.83
CA GLU A 32 -6.87 -27.35 12.01
C GLU A 32 -6.90 -26.86 10.56
N GLU A 33 -6.63 -25.56 10.35
CA GLU A 33 -6.63 -24.94 9.03
C GLU A 33 -5.25 -24.36 8.68
N LYS A 34 -5.10 -23.94 7.42
CA LYS A 34 -3.92 -23.22 6.95
C LYS A 34 -4.29 -21.83 6.47
N GLU A 35 -3.50 -20.84 6.83
CA GLU A 35 -3.64 -19.45 6.41
C GLU A 35 -2.39 -18.95 5.67
N PRO A 36 -2.56 -18.08 4.65
CA PRO A 36 -1.43 -17.52 3.93
C PRO A 36 -0.66 -16.52 4.79
N VAL A 37 0.68 -16.57 4.75
CA VAL A 37 1.53 -15.62 5.50
C VAL A 37 1.43 -14.20 4.90
N VAL A 38 1.31 -14.12 3.58
CA VAL A 38 1.12 -12.89 2.81
C VAL A 38 0.12 -13.12 1.67
N LEU A 39 -0.48 -12.05 1.16
CA LEU A 39 -1.33 -12.13 -0.03
C LEU A 39 -0.52 -11.91 -1.31
N PRO A 40 -0.91 -12.50 -2.46
CA PRO A 40 -0.28 -12.23 -3.76
C PRO A 40 -0.17 -10.75 -4.13
N SER A 41 -1.12 -9.91 -3.68
CA SER A 41 -1.05 -8.43 -3.75
C SER A 41 -0.69 -7.87 -5.13
N ARG A 42 -1.54 -8.08 -6.14
CA ARG A 42 -1.30 -7.62 -7.53
C ARG A 42 -1.27 -6.10 -7.72
N TYR A 43 -1.55 -5.32 -6.68
CA TYR A 43 -1.36 -3.87 -6.67
C TYR A 43 -0.71 -3.42 -5.35
N PRO A 44 -0.03 -2.26 -5.34
CA PRO A 44 0.73 -1.77 -4.17
C PRO A 44 -0.18 -1.22 -3.06
N ASN A 45 -0.92 -2.10 -2.39
CA ASN A 45 -1.97 -1.74 -1.44
C ASN A 45 -1.50 -0.90 -0.26
N LEU A 46 -0.26 -1.10 0.21
CA LEU A 46 0.30 -0.36 1.34
C LEU A 46 0.31 1.16 1.09
N LEU A 47 0.68 1.59 -0.11
CA LEU A 47 0.70 3.02 -0.47
C LEU A 47 -0.68 3.51 -0.89
N VAL A 48 -1.44 2.68 -1.61
CA VAL A 48 -2.77 3.05 -2.13
C VAL A 48 -3.75 3.32 -0.99
N ASN A 49 -3.86 2.40 -0.03
CA ASN A 49 -4.79 2.55 1.10
C ASN A 49 -4.15 3.18 2.34
N GLY A 50 -2.82 3.19 2.42
CA GLY A 50 -2.12 3.63 3.63
C GLY A 50 -2.22 2.62 4.77
N SER A 51 -1.72 3.02 5.93
CA SER A 51 -1.81 2.25 7.17
C SER A 51 -1.59 3.15 8.38
N SER A 52 -2.35 2.94 9.44
CA SER A 52 -2.14 3.60 10.72
C SER A 52 -2.17 2.56 11.83
N GLY A 53 -1.22 2.63 12.75
CA GLY A 53 -1.11 1.67 13.84
C GLY A 53 -0.17 2.13 14.94
N ILE A 54 -0.46 1.69 16.17
CA ILE A 54 0.36 1.95 17.34
C ILE A 54 0.66 0.61 18.00
N ALA A 55 1.94 0.33 18.18
CA ALA A 55 2.45 -0.84 18.87
C ALA A 55 3.26 -0.41 20.10
N VAL A 56 3.77 -1.37 20.86
CA VAL A 56 4.60 -1.06 22.03
C VAL A 56 5.92 -0.41 21.58
N GLY A 57 6.03 0.90 21.82
CA GLY A 57 7.22 1.69 21.49
C GLY A 57 7.31 2.19 20.04
N MET A 58 6.30 1.93 19.20
CA MET A 58 6.33 2.30 17.77
C MET A 58 4.96 2.79 17.29
N ALA A 59 4.97 3.68 16.31
CA ALA A 59 3.76 4.14 15.63
C ALA A 59 4.03 4.26 14.12
N THR A 60 3.03 3.93 13.31
CA THR A 60 3.04 4.12 11.86
C THR A 60 1.84 4.95 11.43
N ASN A 61 2.06 5.79 10.43
CA ASN A 61 1.02 6.54 9.76
C ASN A 61 1.44 6.82 8.32
N ILE A 62 0.89 6.06 7.38
CA ILE A 62 1.14 6.17 5.94
C ILE A 62 -0.17 6.65 5.32
N PRO A 63 -0.19 7.82 4.66
CA PRO A 63 -1.39 8.31 4.02
C PRO A 63 -1.69 7.55 2.70
N PRO A 64 -2.95 7.52 2.26
CA PRO A 64 -3.33 6.92 0.99
C PRO A 64 -2.77 7.70 -0.21
N HIS A 65 -2.62 7.01 -1.33
CA HIS A 65 -2.11 7.56 -2.60
C HIS A 65 -2.95 7.05 -3.77
N ASN A 66 -2.90 7.78 -4.87
CA ASN A 66 -3.63 7.41 -6.07
C ASN A 66 -3.09 6.11 -6.69
N LEU A 67 -3.97 5.17 -7.01
CA LEU A 67 -3.58 3.87 -7.60
C LEU A 67 -2.79 4.02 -8.90
N GLY A 68 -3.20 4.92 -9.79
CA GLY A 68 -2.54 5.14 -11.07
C GLY A 68 -1.13 5.67 -10.88
N GLU A 69 -0.98 6.71 -10.06
CA GLU A 69 0.33 7.33 -9.78
C GLU A 69 1.31 6.34 -9.15
N VAL A 70 0.86 5.49 -8.22
CA VAL A 70 1.74 4.49 -7.60
C VAL A 70 2.13 3.40 -8.61
N ILE A 71 1.23 2.97 -9.50
CA ILE A 71 1.56 2.03 -10.59
C ILE A 71 2.57 2.67 -11.54
N ASP A 72 2.36 3.92 -11.95
CA ASP A 72 3.29 4.64 -12.84
C ASP A 72 4.68 4.78 -12.21
N GLY A 73 4.75 5.11 -10.92
CA GLY A 73 6.03 5.13 -10.18
C GLY A 73 6.67 3.74 -10.05
N THR A 74 5.87 2.69 -9.91
CA THR A 74 6.38 1.30 -9.89
C THR A 74 6.96 0.92 -11.24
N ILE A 75 6.28 1.25 -12.34
CA ILE A 75 6.77 1.02 -13.71
C ILE A 75 8.05 1.82 -13.95
N MET A 76 8.10 3.08 -13.52
CA MET A 76 9.31 3.90 -13.61
C MET A 76 10.52 3.25 -12.94
N LEU A 77 10.35 2.65 -11.75
CA LEU A 77 11.41 1.91 -11.06
C LEU A 77 11.78 0.58 -11.74
N ILE A 78 10.82 -0.09 -12.39
CA ILE A 78 11.09 -1.29 -13.18
C ILE A 78 11.95 -0.95 -14.40
N ASP A 79 11.61 0.15 -15.09
CA ASP A 79 12.33 0.61 -16.29
C ASP A 79 13.70 1.21 -15.93
N ASN A 80 13.80 1.92 -14.81
CA ASN A 80 15.05 2.49 -14.30
C ASN A 80 15.15 2.34 -12.76
N PRO A 81 15.88 1.34 -12.26
CA PRO A 81 16.06 1.13 -10.82
C PRO A 81 16.80 2.27 -10.10
N GLU A 82 17.54 3.11 -10.83
CA GLU A 82 18.29 4.25 -10.28
C GLU A 82 17.46 5.55 -10.23
N THR A 83 16.16 5.46 -10.55
CA THR A 83 15.25 6.62 -10.46
C THR A 83 15.27 7.21 -9.06
N THR A 84 15.58 8.49 -9.00
CA THR A 84 15.66 9.27 -7.77
C THR A 84 14.27 9.58 -7.22
N ILE A 85 14.20 9.91 -5.93
CA ILE A 85 12.93 10.31 -5.29
C ILE A 85 12.33 11.55 -5.99
N LEU A 86 13.16 12.49 -6.44
CA LEU A 86 12.69 13.66 -7.18
C LEU A 86 12.03 13.30 -8.51
N GLU A 87 12.56 12.30 -9.20
CA GLU A 87 11.95 11.78 -10.44
C GLU A 87 10.66 11.03 -10.15
N LEU A 88 10.61 10.21 -9.10
CA LEU A 88 9.37 9.56 -8.65
C LEU A 88 8.27 10.57 -8.32
N MET A 89 8.64 11.69 -7.71
CA MET A 89 7.70 12.76 -7.37
C MET A 89 7.09 13.47 -8.59
N THR A 90 7.60 13.22 -9.81
CA THR A 90 6.99 13.71 -11.05
C THR A 90 5.73 12.94 -11.42
N VAL A 91 5.65 11.66 -11.04
CA VAL A 91 4.48 10.79 -11.26
C VAL A 91 3.64 10.63 -9.99
N ILE A 92 4.27 10.46 -8.82
CA ILE A 92 3.61 10.42 -7.50
C ILE A 92 3.67 11.81 -6.88
N LYS A 93 2.61 12.61 -7.09
CA LYS A 93 2.63 14.04 -6.73
C LYS A 93 2.52 14.27 -5.23
N GLY A 94 1.93 13.32 -4.51
CA GLY A 94 1.67 13.39 -3.08
C GLY A 94 0.57 12.42 -2.66
N PRO A 95 0.14 12.51 -1.38
CA PRO A 95 -1.00 11.74 -0.88
C PRO A 95 -2.32 12.13 -1.57
N ASP A 96 -3.22 11.14 -1.68
CA ASP A 96 -4.56 11.30 -2.25
C ASP A 96 -5.60 10.82 -1.23
N PHE A 97 -6.21 11.77 -0.52
CA PHE A 97 -7.18 11.48 0.53
C PHE A 97 -8.57 11.22 -0.06
N PRO A 98 -9.34 10.23 0.47
CA PRO A 98 -10.67 9.90 -0.07
C PRO A 98 -11.68 11.05 0.03
N THR A 99 -11.45 12.02 0.92
CA THR A 99 -12.27 13.24 1.07
C THR A 99 -11.81 14.39 0.18
N GLY A 100 -10.66 14.26 -0.48
CA GLY A 100 -9.89 15.39 -0.98
C GLY A 100 -9.42 16.32 0.15
N ALA A 101 -8.67 17.36 -0.23
CA ALA A 101 -8.30 18.53 0.57
C ALA A 101 -7.35 19.42 -0.25
N THR A 102 -6.93 20.56 0.32
CA THR A 102 -5.77 21.32 -0.17
C THR A 102 -4.57 21.02 0.71
N ILE A 103 -3.51 20.46 0.12
CA ILE A 103 -2.24 20.23 0.83
C ILE A 103 -1.39 21.49 0.76
N MET A 104 -0.97 22.00 1.92
CA MET A 104 -0.15 23.19 2.04
C MET A 104 1.31 22.81 2.27
N GLY A 105 2.17 23.17 1.32
CA GLY A 105 3.61 22.91 1.40
C GLY A 105 4.02 21.53 0.91
N LYS A 106 4.98 21.49 -0.03
CA LYS A 106 5.52 20.24 -0.60
C LYS A 106 6.80 19.73 0.10
N ALA A 107 7.42 20.59 0.91
CA ALA A 107 8.67 20.25 1.60
C ALA A 107 8.48 19.11 2.61
N GLY A 108 7.35 19.09 3.33
CA GLY A 108 7.00 18.02 4.27
C GLY A 108 6.80 16.66 3.59
N ILE A 109 6.12 16.65 2.44
CA ILE A 109 5.95 15.44 1.62
C ILE A 109 7.30 14.92 1.15
N ARG A 110 8.15 15.80 0.60
CA ARG A 110 9.49 15.42 0.14
C ARG A 110 10.33 14.81 1.26
N ALA A 111 10.38 15.47 2.43
CA ALA A 111 11.10 14.95 3.59
C ALA A 111 10.54 13.59 4.05
N ALA A 112 9.22 13.40 4.00
CA ALA A 112 8.59 12.13 4.32
C ALA A 112 8.99 11.01 3.34
N TYR A 113 9.06 11.30 2.04
CA TYR A 113 9.50 10.31 1.04
C TYR A 113 10.99 9.99 1.13
N GLU A 114 11.84 10.97 1.47
CA GLU A 114 13.29 10.76 1.62
C GLU A 114 13.66 10.05 2.92
N THR A 115 12.94 10.29 4.02
CA THR A 115 13.35 9.86 5.37
C THR A 115 12.36 8.94 6.09
N GLY A 116 11.16 8.75 5.52
CA GLY A 116 10.04 8.09 6.19
C GLY A 116 9.34 8.95 7.26
N LYS A 117 9.75 10.20 7.46
CA LYS A 117 9.17 11.13 8.45
C LYS A 117 9.04 12.55 7.86
N GLY A 118 7.87 13.17 8.02
CA GLY A 118 7.61 14.54 7.58
C GLY A 118 6.38 15.14 8.27
N ARG A 119 6.20 16.46 8.15
CA ARG A 119 5.06 17.21 8.70
C ARG A 119 4.55 18.22 7.69
#